data_AF-A0A0C9Z1Z1-F1
#
_entry.id   AF-A0A0C9Z1Z1-F1
#
_cell.length_a   1.000
_cell.length_b   1.000
_cell.length_c   1.000
_cell.angle_alpha   90.00
_cell.angle_beta   90.00
_cell.angle_gamma   90.00
#
_symmetry.space_group_name_H-M   'P 1'
#
loop_
_entity.id
_entity.type
_entity.pdbx_description
1 polymer ?
#
loop_
_entity_poly.entity_id
_entity_poly.type
_entity_poly.pdbx_seq_one_letter_code
_entity_poly.pdbx_strand_id
1 'polypeptide(L)'
;KCLDGTRTEILKDIIHWVTSCDVNAPRILWLHGQAGRGKSAIAHTIGSLIQDMGAPGACFCFARDRQSERREEKILTTIARDLADREPAYRRALSNIVSKNLALKTT
;
A
#
# COMPACT_ATOMS: atom_id res chain seq x y z
N LYS A 1 -5.01 -8.75 -11.04
CA LYS A 1 -6.34 -8.33 -10.53
C LYS A 1 -7.25 -9.56 -10.44
N CYS A 2 -8.29 -9.51 -9.61
CA CYS A 2 -9.35 -10.52 -9.61
C CYS A 2 -10.08 -10.51 -10.95
N LEU A 3 -10.64 -11.65 -11.34
CA LEU A 3 -11.54 -11.71 -12.48
C LEU A 3 -12.87 -11.05 -12.12
N ASP A 4 -13.53 -10.45 -13.10
CA ASP A 4 -14.80 -9.77 -12.90
C ASP A 4 -15.85 -10.72 -12.31
N GLY A 5 -16.63 -10.22 -11.35
CA GLY A 5 -17.64 -11.00 -10.64
C GLY A 5 -17.09 -12.02 -9.63
N THR A 6 -15.77 -12.18 -9.50
CA THR A 6 -15.17 -13.11 -8.52
C THR A 6 -14.75 -12.38 -7.24
N ARG A 7 -14.75 -13.11 -6.11
CA ARG A 7 -14.25 -12.62 -4.81
C ARG A 7 -14.91 -11.30 -4.35
N THR A 8 -16.14 -11.06 -4.78
CA THR A 8 -16.87 -9.81 -4.55
C THR A 8 -17.14 -9.55 -3.08
N GLU A 9 -17.48 -10.58 -2.30
CA GLU A 9 -17.71 -10.46 -0.85
C GLU A 9 -16.46 -9.97 -0.11
N ILE A 10 -15.34 -10.69 -0.23
CA ILE A 10 -14.10 -10.29 0.44
C ILE A 10 -13.58 -8.93 -0.03
N LEU A 11 -13.78 -8.57 -1.30
CA LEU A 11 -13.43 -7.24 -1.78
C LEU A 11 -14.28 -6.16 -1.10
N LYS A 12 -15.59 -6.38 -0.96
CA LYS A 12 -16.49 -5.46 -0.24
C LYS A 12 -16.10 -5.33 1.24
N ASP A 13 -15.78 -6.43 1.90
CA ASP A 13 -15.38 -6.43 3.31
C ASP A 13 -14.11 -5.62 3.53
N ILE A 14 -13.10 -5.80 2.67
CA ILE A 14 -11.86 -5.04 2.74
C ILE A 14 -12.11 -3.56 2.46
N ILE A 15 -12.94 -3.22 1.48
CA ILE A 15 -13.28 -1.81 1.19
C ILE A 15 -13.97 -1.18 2.40
N HIS A 16 -14.98 -1.85 2.96
CA HIS A 16 -15.68 -1.38 4.15
C HIS A 16 -14.71 -1.13 5.30
N TRP A 17 -13.79 -2.08 5.53
CA TRP A 17 -12.73 -1.95 6.51
C TRP A 17 -11.81 -0.74 6.26
N VAL A 18 -11.32 -0.54 5.04
CA VAL A 18 -10.45 0.61 4.67
C VAL A 18 -11.17 1.94 4.87
N THR A 19 -12.47 2.00 4.55
CA THR A 19 -13.28 3.23 4.65
C THR A 19 -13.87 3.47 6.03
N SER A 20 -13.64 2.59 7.00
CA SER A 20 -14.21 2.74 8.33
C SER A 20 -13.60 3.93 9.07
N CYS A 21 -14.45 4.85 9.53
CA CYS A 21 -14.07 5.97 10.40
C CYS A 21 -14.12 5.61 11.89
N ASP A 22 -14.44 4.36 12.23
CA ASP A 22 -14.47 3.93 13.63
C ASP A 22 -13.06 3.94 14.23
N VAL A 23 -12.91 4.63 15.35
CA VAL A 23 -11.64 4.72 16.10
C VAL A 23 -11.20 3.34 16.59
N ASN A 24 -12.13 2.44 16.84
CA ASN A 24 -11.90 1.07 17.31
C ASN A 24 -11.71 0.06 16.17
N ALA A 25 -11.83 0.46 14.90
CA ALA A 25 -11.62 -0.44 13.79
C ALA A 25 -10.16 -0.97 13.78
N PRO A 26 -9.94 -2.26 13.48
CA PRO A 26 -8.59 -2.80 13.34
C PRO A 26 -7.79 -2.00 12.32
N ARG A 27 -6.51 -1.70 12.60
CA ARG A 27 -5.63 -0.96 11.66
C ARG A 27 -4.82 -1.87 10.74
N ILE A 28 -4.86 -3.18 10.99
CA ILE A 28 -4.16 -4.20 10.21
C ILE A 28 -5.17 -5.27 9.80
N LEU A 29 -5.24 -5.55 8.50
CA LEU A 29 -5.99 -6.66 7.95
C LEU A 29 -5.02 -7.74 7.44
N TRP A 30 -5.17 -8.97 7.95
CA TRP A 30 -4.33 -10.10 7.58
C TRP A 30 -5.06 -11.02 6.59
N LEU A 31 -4.72 -10.90 5.29
CA LEU A 31 -5.28 -11.76 4.25
C LEU A 31 -4.49 -13.06 4.12
N HIS A 32 -5.00 -14.15 4.70
CA HIS A 32 -4.37 -15.47 4.65
C HIS A 32 -5.16 -16.50 3.83
N GLY A 33 -4.51 -17.63 3.52
CA GLY A 33 -5.12 -18.72 2.77
C GLY A 33 -4.09 -19.54 1.99
N GLN A 34 -4.54 -20.64 1.40
CA GLN A 34 -3.68 -21.57 0.66
C GLN A 34 -2.93 -20.88 -0.50
N ALA A 35 -1.72 -21.35 -0.81
CA ALA A 35 -0.96 -20.91 -1.97
C ALA A 35 -1.79 -21.07 -3.26
N GLY A 36 -1.60 -20.17 -4.23
CA GLY A 36 -2.32 -20.20 -5.51
C GLY A 36 -3.79 -19.74 -5.47
N ARG A 37 -4.37 -19.42 -4.30
CA ARG A 37 -5.79 -18.98 -4.20
C ARG A 37 -6.05 -17.50 -4.55
N GLY A 38 -5.08 -16.81 -5.15
CA GLY A 38 -5.29 -15.45 -5.66
C GLY A 38 -5.25 -14.32 -4.61
N LYS A 39 -4.61 -14.51 -3.46
CA LYS A 39 -4.44 -13.45 -2.44
C LYS A 39 -3.81 -12.17 -3.00
N SER A 40 -2.73 -12.31 -3.77
CA SER A 40 -2.09 -11.18 -4.45
C SER A 40 -3.01 -10.53 -5.49
N ALA A 41 -3.91 -11.30 -6.12
CA ALA A 41 -4.90 -10.75 -7.04
C ALA A 41 -5.94 -9.88 -6.31
N ILE A 42 -6.36 -10.27 -5.10
CA ILE A 42 -7.23 -9.48 -4.22
C ILE A 42 -6.51 -8.18 -3.83
N ALA A 43 -5.29 -8.27 -3.28
CA ALA A 43 -4.51 -7.10 -2.88
C ALA A 43 -4.31 -6.10 -4.03
N HIS A 44 -3.99 -6.59 -5.23
CA HIS A 44 -3.84 -5.76 -6.42
C HIS A 44 -5.16 -5.12 -6.88
N THR A 45 -6.29 -5.80 -6.68
CA THR A 45 -7.61 -5.24 -7.02
C THR A 45 -7.96 -4.11 -6.07
N ILE A 46 -7.79 -4.32 -4.76
CA ILE A 46 -8.00 -3.30 -3.74
C ILE A 46 -7.08 -2.10 -3.96
N GLY A 47 -5.79 -2.31 -4.23
CA GLY A 47 -4.86 -1.23 -4.50
C GLY A 47 -5.27 -0.36 -5.70
N SER A 48 -5.78 -0.99 -6.77
CA SER A 48 -6.33 -0.26 -7.92
C SER A 48 -7.56 0.54 -7.52
N LEU A 49 -8.50 -0.06 -6.80
CA LEU A 49 -9.74 0.62 -6.41
C LEU A 49 -9.47 1.85 -5.52
N ILE A 50 -8.54 1.74 -4.57
CA ILE A 50 -8.14 2.86 -3.70
C ILE A 50 -7.48 3.97 -4.53
N GLN A 51 -6.65 3.60 -5.51
CA GLN A 51 -6.04 4.55 -6.44
C GLN A 51 -7.10 5.27 -7.29
N ASP A 52 -8.10 4.54 -7.80
CA ASP A 52 -9.20 5.08 -8.60
C ASP A 52 -10.11 6.01 -7.76
N MET A 53 -10.25 5.76 -6.46
CA MET A 53 -10.95 6.63 -5.52
C MET A 53 -10.17 7.90 -5.13
N GLY A 54 -8.92 8.05 -5.59
CA GLY A 54 -8.07 9.18 -5.22
C GLY A 54 -7.65 9.19 -3.75
N ALA A 55 -7.81 8.08 -3.04
CA ALA A 55 -7.45 8.01 -1.62
C ALA A 55 -5.91 7.97 -1.47
N PRO A 56 -5.36 8.75 -0.51
CA PRO A 56 -3.94 8.73 -0.23
C PRO A 56 -3.55 7.36 0.34
N GLY A 57 -2.62 6.69 -0.32
CA GLY A 57 -2.17 5.36 0.06
C GLY A 57 -0.96 4.95 -0.77
N ALA A 58 -0.24 3.96 -0.26
CA ALA A 58 0.90 3.35 -0.94
C ALA A 58 0.69 1.84 -1.00
N CYS A 59 1.23 1.20 -2.04
CA CYS A 59 1.19 -0.25 -2.17
C CYS A 59 2.61 -0.77 -2.36
N PHE A 60 3.00 -1.75 -1.55
CA PHE A 60 4.30 -2.41 -1.67
C PHE A 60 4.12 -3.92 -1.78
N CYS A 61 4.87 -4.56 -2.67
CA CYS A 61 4.80 -5.99 -2.92
C CYS A 61 6.20 -6.60 -2.96
N PHE A 62 6.38 -7.77 -2.35
CA PHE A 62 7.61 -8.55 -2.41
C PHE A 62 7.54 -9.57 -3.56
N ALA A 63 8.41 -9.44 -4.55
CA ALA A 63 8.61 -10.45 -5.59
C ALA A 63 9.76 -11.38 -5.17
N ARG A 64 9.47 -12.67 -4.94
CA ARG A 64 10.47 -13.64 -4.46
C ARG A 64 11.53 -14.01 -5.50
N ASP A 65 11.19 -13.88 -6.77
CA ASP A 65 12.01 -14.23 -7.93
C ASP A 65 12.99 -13.12 -8.35
N ARG A 66 12.83 -11.91 -7.83
CA ARG A 66 13.73 -10.78 -8.09
C ARG A 66 14.66 -10.55 -6.90
N GLN A 67 15.65 -11.41 -6.76
CA GLN A 67 16.56 -11.41 -5.60
C GLN A 67 17.44 -10.15 -5.51
N SER A 68 17.72 -9.47 -6.62
CA SER A 68 18.35 -8.14 -6.66
C SER A 68 17.43 -7.01 -6.15
N GLU A 69 16.15 -7.31 -5.93
CA GLU A 69 15.12 -6.43 -5.40
C GLU A 69 14.67 -6.89 -4.01
N ARG A 70 15.56 -7.45 -3.19
CA ARG A 70 15.35 -7.55 -1.73
C ARG A 70 15.28 -6.12 -1.17
N ARG A 71 14.08 -5.55 -1.27
CA ARG A 71 13.71 -4.16 -1.10
C ARG A 71 12.99 -3.94 0.24
N GLU A 72 13.18 -4.83 1.22
CA GLU A 72 12.55 -4.66 2.54
C GLU A 72 12.93 -3.31 3.15
N GLU A 73 14.19 -2.93 2.99
CA GLU A 73 14.72 -1.61 3.36
C GLU A 73 14.02 -0.45 2.61
N LYS A 74 13.51 -0.71 1.40
CA LYS A 74 12.82 0.29 0.58
C LYS A 74 11.32 0.36 0.82
N ILE A 75 10.75 -0.44 1.71
CA ILE A 75 9.31 -0.39 2.01
C ILE A 75 8.95 1.03 2.44
N LEU A 76 9.66 1.55 3.45
CA LEU A 76 9.36 2.86 4.03
C LEU A 76 9.65 4.00 3.05
N THR A 77 10.75 3.94 2.31
CA THR A 77 11.10 4.98 1.32
C THR A 77 10.16 5.00 0.13
N THR A 78 9.65 3.83 -0.30
CA THR A 78 8.61 3.72 -1.33
C THR A 78 7.29 4.30 -0.82
N ILE A 79 6.85 3.93 0.39
CA ILE A 79 5.63 4.46 0.98
C ILE A 79 5.72 5.99 1.14
N ALA A 80 6.84 6.50 1.67
CA ALA A 80 7.04 7.94 1.83
C ALA A 80 7.01 8.67 0.48
N ARG A 81 7.65 8.12 -0.55
CA ARG A 81 7.60 8.70 -1.90
C ARG A 81 6.19 8.71 -2.47
N ASP A 82 5.49 7.57 -2.42
CA ASP A 82 4.13 7.44 -2.95
C ASP A 82 3.15 8.39 -2.26
N LEU A 83 3.28 8.57 -0.94
CA LEU A 83 2.50 9.54 -0.17
C LEU A 83 2.85 10.99 -0.55
N ALA A 84 4.13 11.30 -0.71
CA ALA A 84 4.56 12.62 -1.20
C ALA A 84 4.05 12.90 -2.61
N ASP A 85 3.86 11.88 -3.44
CA ASP A 85 3.30 12.06 -4.77
C ASP A 85 1.82 12.44 -4.78
N ARG A 86 1.08 12.02 -3.76
CA ARG A 86 -0.36 12.24 -3.64
C ARG A 86 -0.73 13.44 -2.77
N GLU A 87 0.07 13.78 -1.77
CA GLU A 87 -0.24 14.82 -0.78
C GLU A 87 0.84 15.92 -0.76
N PRO A 88 0.58 17.11 -1.37
CA PRO A 88 1.54 18.20 -1.44
C PRO A 88 2.01 18.74 -0.08
N ALA A 89 1.15 18.70 0.96
CA ALA A 89 1.57 19.09 2.31
C ALA A 89 2.61 18.11 2.87
N TYR A 90 2.37 16.80 2.69
CA TYR A 90 3.30 15.75 3.08
C TYR A 90 4.62 15.85 2.30
N ARG A 91 4.57 16.09 0.98
CA ARG A 91 5.77 16.29 0.15
C ARG A 91 6.66 17.40 0.69
N ARG A 92 6.07 18.56 1.03
CA ARG A 92 6.81 19.70 1.58
C ARG A 92 7.43 19.36 2.93
N ALA A 93 6.67 18.73 3.82
CA ALA A 93 7.16 18.31 5.13
C ALA A 93 8.33 17.31 4.99
N LEU A 94 8.17 16.29 4.15
CA LEU A 94 9.20 15.27 3.88
C LEU A 94 10.47 15.90 3.29
N SER A 95 10.32 16.75 2.26
CA SER A 95 11.44 17.43 1.60
C SER A 95 12.23 18.32 2.57
N ASN A 96 11.53 19.04 3.46
CA ASN A 96 12.17 19.87 4.49
C ASN A 96 13.02 19.03 5.46
N ILE A 97 12.51 17.87 5.89
CA ILE A 97 13.23 16.98 6.82
C ILE A 97 14.45 16.35 6.14
N VAL A 98 14.28 15.80 4.93
CA VAL A 98 15.36 15.15 4.17
C VAL A 98 16.44 16.16 3.77
N SER A 99 16.07 17.41 3.46
CA SER A 99 17.04 18.46 3.14
C SER A 99 17.93 18.82 4.32
N LYS A 100 17.39 18.79 5.54
CA LYS A 100 18.09 19.11 6.79
C LYS A 100 18.89 17.93 7.38
N ASN A 101 18.64 16.71 6.91
CA ASN A 101 19.28 15.51 7.44
C ASN A 101 19.98 14.71 6.32
N LEU A 102 21.29 14.95 6.16
CA LEU A 102 22.13 14.34 5.13
C LEU A 102 22.13 12.80 5.17
N ALA A 103 21.97 12.19 6.35
CA ALA A 103 21.94 10.73 6.50
C ALA A 103 20.73 10.07 5.81
N LEU A 104 19.68 10.84 5.52
CA LEU A 104 18.45 10.34 4.88
C LEU A 104 18.46 10.47 3.35
N LYS A 105 19.50 11.08 2.75
CA LYS A 105 19.57 11.31 1.29
C LYS A 105 20.03 10.08 0.49
N THR A 106 20.66 9.12 1.15
CA THR A 106 21.33 7.96 0.53
C THR A 106 20.56 6.65 0.62
N THR A 107 19.39 6.64 1.26
CA THR A 107 18.57 5.44 1.54
C THR A 107 17.39 5.33 0.58
#